data_AF-A0A1G7RV87-F1
#
_entry.id   AF-A0A1G7RV87-F1
#
_cell.length_a   1.000
_cell.length_b   1.000
_cell.length_c   1.000
_cell.angle_alpha   90.00
_cell.angle_beta   90.00
_cell.angle_gamma   90.00
#
_symmetry.space_group_name_H-M   'P 1'
#
loop_
_entity.id
_entity.type
_entity.pdbx_description
1 polymer ?
#
loop_
_entity_poly.entity_id
_entity_poly.type
_entity_poly.pdbx_seq_one_letter_code
_entity_poly.pdbx_strand_id
1 'polypeptide(L)'
;MKAVFPLLAAAAPAQARAPDLLYALTPEGVTRYRATWRIALNPKPTRVVEGEGFALERVSGTFPRTTEGEACLDFFFATNSGGLSISDADRQLTLATLYGGQLYTGSGAAPTMVRGTFTLISGSSGGHRYTLDVTEVPAVPEPANWALMVAGGGVAGVALLRSPRVMARYA
;
A
#
# COMPACT_ATOMS: atom_id res chain seq x y z
N MET A 1 51.54 -18.86 -12.16
CA MET A 1 50.15 -18.84 -12.66
C MET A 1 49.25 -18.27 -11.56
N LYS A 2 48.66 -17.08 -11.74
CA LYS A 2 47.69 -16.50 -10.79
C LYS A 2 46.29 -16.88 -11.27
N ALA A 3 45.60 -17.73 -10.53
CA ALA A 3 44.20 -18.06 -10.78
C ALA A 3 43.32 -16.87 -10.37
N VAL A 4 42.56 -16.33 -11.32
CA VAL A 4 41.52 -15.34 -11.07
C VAL A 4 40.22 -16.11 -10.88
N PHE A 5 39.66 -16.06 -9.68
CA PHE A 5 38.32 -16.58 -9.40
C PHE A 5 37.28 -15.55 -9.86
N PRO A 6 36.29 -15.92 -10.68
CA PRO A 6 35.18 -15.02 -10.97
C PRO A 6 34.25 -14.96 -9.75
N LEU A 7 34.00 -13.75 -9.26
CA LEU A 7 33.00 -13.48 -8.23
C LEU A 7 31.62 -13.57 -8.89
N LEU A 8 30.90 -14.69 -8.70
CA LEU A 8 29.48 -14.75 -9.03
C LEU A 8 28.72 -13.88 -8.03
N ALA A 9 28.19 -12.74 -8.48
CA ALA A 9 27.19 -12.00 -7.72
C ALA A 9 25.85 -12.74 -7.83
N ALA A 10 25.47 -13.46 -6.78
CA ALA A 10 24.13 -14.03 -6.66
C ALA A 10 23.14 -12.89 -6.38
N ALA A 11 22.25 -12.60 -7.34
CA ALA A 11 21.12 -11.71 -7.11
C ALA A 11 20.15 -12.42 -6.16
N ALA A 12 19.96 -11.89 -4.96
CA ALA A 12 18.95 -12.38 -4.02
C ALA A 12 17.56 -12.10 -4.60
N PRO A 13 16.61 -13.04 -4.54
CA PRO A 13 15.23 -12.78 -4.95
C PRO A 13 14.62 -11.72 -4.03
N ALA A 14 14.09 -10.65 -4.61
CA ALA A 14 13.31 -9.66 -3.87
C ALA A 14 12.13 -10.37 -3.19
N GLN A 15 12.02 -10.22 -1.87
CA GLN A 15 10.89 -10.76 -1.12
C GLN A 15 9.61 -10.03 -1.56
N ALA A 16 8.65 -10.79 -2.07
CA ALA A 16 7.34 -10.25 -2.46
C ALA A 16 6.64 -9.67 -1.22
N ARG A 17 6.69 -8.34 -1.07
CA ARG A 17 5.91 -7.61 -0.07
C ARG A 17 4.43 -7.68 -0.46
N ALA A 18 3.54 -7.88 0.51
CA ALA A 18 2.10 -7.81 0.26
C ALA A 18 1.75 -6.43 -0.33
N PRO A 19 0.85 -6.37 -1.33
CA PRO A 19 0.51 -5.09 -1.96
C PRO A 19 -0.12 -4.15 -0.94
N ASP A 20 0.25 -2.87 -1.01
CA ASP A 20 -0.38 -1.82 -0.22
C ASP A 20 -1.66 -1.36 -0.94
N LEU A 21 -2.70 -1.06 -0.17
CA LEU A 21 -3.95 -0.50 -0.65
C LEU A 21 -4.06 0.97 -0.22
N LEU A 22 -4.50 1.82 -1.15
CA LEU A 22 -4.84 3.22 -0.91
C LEU A 22 -6.34 3.33 -0.65
N TYR A 23 -6.67 3.92 0.49
CA TYR A 23 -8.02 4.24 0.90
C TYR A 23 -8.26 5.74 0.71
N ALA A 24 -9.35 6.10 0.05
CA ALA A 24 -9.80 7.48 -0.10
C ALA A 24 -11.25 7.63 0.35
N LEU A 25 -11.46 8.28 1.48
CA LEU A 25 -12.76 8.58 2.04
C LEU A 25 -13.22 9.97 1.61
N THR A 26 -14.31 10.02 0.85
CA THR A 26 -14.91 11.25 0.35
C THR A 26 -16.37 11.35 0.80
N PRO A 27 -16.82 12.49 1.34
CA PRO A 27 -18.23 12.69 1.65
C PRO A 27 -19.03 12.94 0.36
N GLU A 28 -20.25 12.42 0.29
CA GLU A 28 -21.20 12.82 -0.74
C GLU A 28 -21.82 14.18 -0.38
N GLY A 29 -21.64 15.19 -1.25
CA GLY A 29 -22.20 16.53 -1.05
C GLY A 29 -21.24 17.51 -0.34
N VAL A 30 -21.79 18.36 0.54
CA VAL A 30 -21.06 19.52 1.12
C VAL A 30 -19.88 19.06 1.99
N THR A 31 -18.85 19.90 2.12
CA THR A 31 -17.61 19.65 2.89
C THR A 31 -17.88 19.04 4.28
N ARG A 32 -17.51 17.76 4.42
CA ARG A 32 -17.49 16.98 5.66
C ARG A 32 -16.10 16.33 5.80
N TYR A 33 -15.98 15.41 6.75
CA TYR A 33 -14.73 14.71 7.00
C TYR A 33 -14.26 14.00 5.73
N ARG A 34 -12.95 14.08 5.44
CA ARG A 34 -12.30 13.36 4.35
C ARG A 34 -10.99 12.84 4.89
N ALA A 35 -10.57 11.67 4.44
CA ALA A 35 -9.30 11.12 4.86
C ALA A 35 -8.72 10.24 3.76
N THR A 36 -7.40 10.12 3.72
CA THR A 36 -6.69 9.21 2.83
C THR A 36 -5.59 8.49 3.59
N TRP A 37 -5.46 7.18 3.41
CA TRP A 37 -4.46 6.41 4.13
C TRP A 37 -4.08 5.15 3.36
N ARG A 38 -3.02 4.47 3.84
CA ARG A 38 -2.52 3.23 3.24
C ARG A 38 -2.44 2.14 4.29
N ILE A 39 -2.85 0.94 3.90
CA ILE A 39 -2.65 -0.29 4.69
C ILE A 39 -2.28 -1.44 3.75
N ALA A 40 -1.59 -2.45 4.26
CA ALA A 40 -1.33 -3.67 3.49
C ALA A 40 -2.64 -4.41 3.17
N LEU A 41 -2.66 -5.19 2.08
CA LEU A 41 -3.79 -6.07 1.73
C LEU A 41 -4.12 -7.07 2.85
N ASN A 42 -3.10 -7.56 3.56
CA ASN A 42 -3.25 -8.43 4.72
C ASN A 42 -2.58 -7.75 5.92
N PRO A 43 -3.22 -6.73 6.52
CA PRO A 43 -2.61 -5.98 7.60
C PRO A 43 -2.52 -6.88 8.85
N LYS A 44 -1.52 -6.64 9.69
CA LYS A 44 -1.43 -7.26 11.01
C LYS A 44 -2.22 -6.39 12.00
N PRO A 45 -3.35 -6.88 12.55
CA PRO A 45 -4.11 -6.13 13.54
C PRO A 45 -3.25 -5.80 14.77
N THR A 46 -3.42 -4.60 15.31
CA THR A 46 -2.83 -4.24 16.62
C THR A 46 -3.71 -4.74 17.76
N ARG A 47 -5.03 -4.78 17.54
CA ARG A 47 -6.03 -5.27 18.49
C ARG A 47 -7.16 -5.97 17.75
N VAL A 48 -7.71 -7.01 18.37
CA VAL A 48 -8.89 -7.74 17.88
C VAL A 48 -9.93 -7.73 18.98
N VAL A 49 -11.19 -7.45 18.62
CA VAL A 49 -12.31 -7.47 19.56
C VAL A 49 -13.31 -8.50 19.06
N GLU A 50 -13.53 -9.51 19.89
CA GLU A 50 -14.45 -10.60 19.56
C GLU A 50 -15.87 -10.06 19.32
N GLY A 51 -16.51 -10.49 18.24
CA GLY A 51 -17.85 -10.04 17.84
C GLY A 51 -17.91 -8.65 17.21
N GLU A 52 -16.90 -7.79 17.39
CA GLU A 52 -16.91 -6.43 16.85
C GLU A 52 -16.05 -6.26 15.59
N GLY A 53 -14.82 -6.74 15.60
CA GLY A 53 -13.88 -6.56 14.49
C GLY A 53 -12.41 -6.51 14.90
N PHE A 54 -11.64 -5.66 14.23
CA PHE A 54 -10.23 -5.45 14.55
C PHE A 54 -9.84 -3.98 14.41
N ALA A 55 -8.71 -3.61 15.01
CA ALA A 55 -8.15 -2.27 14.95
C ALA A 55 -6.73 -2.26 14.41
N LEU A 56 -6.39 -1.14 13.77
CA LEU A 56 -5.04 -0.73 13.42
C LEU A 56 -4.76 0.60 14.12
N GLU A 57 -3.80 0.60 15.02
CA GLU A 57 -3.37 1.79 15.74
C GLU A 57 -2.25 2.51 14.97
N ARG A 58 -2.20 3.83 15.13
CA ARG A 58 -1.16 4.71 14.57
C ARG A 58 -0.98 4.53 13.05
N VAL A 59 -2.09 4.47 12.32
CA VAL A 59 -2.06 4.46 10.86
C VAL A 59 -1.74 5.86 10.36
N SER A 60 -0.64 6.01 9.63
CA SER A 60 -0.26 7.28 9.02
C SER A 60 -1.09 7.57 7.77
N GLY A 61 -1.44 8.84 7.57
CA GLY A 61 -2.21 9.26 6.40
C GLY A 61 -2.54 10.75 6.42
N THR A 62 -3.48 11.16 5.58
CA THR A 62 -4.13 12.46 5.69
C THR A 62 -5.38 12.31 6.52
N PHE A 63 -5.29 12.63 7.80
CA PHE A 63 -6.41 12.66 8.73
C PHE A 63 -6.62 14.09 9.25
N PRO A 64 -7.47 14.90 8.61
CA PRO A 64 -7.73 16.25 9.09
C PRO A 64 -8.18 16.24 10.55
N ARG A 65 -7.74 17.22 11.32
CA ARG A 65 -8.04 17.34 12.76
C ARG A 65 -7.35 16.30 13.66
N THR A 66 -6.43 15.46 13.18
CA THR A 66 -5.55 14.68 14.09
C THR A 66 -4.41 15.53 14.65
N THR A 67 -3.82 15.12 15.77
CA THR A 67 -2.64 15.77 16.37
C THR A 67 -1.37 15.57 15.55
N GLU A 68 -1.04 14.32 15.22
CA GLU A 68 0.26 13.94 14.61
C GLU A 68 0.14 13.40 13.18
N GLY A 69 -1.03 13.52 12.55
CA GLY A 69 -1.27 12.94 11.22
C GLY A 69 -1.46 11.42 11.23
N GLU A 70 -1.67 10.84 12.42
CA GLU A 70 -1.95 9.41 12.62
C GLU A 70 -3.34 9.22 13.23
N ALA A 71 -3.98 8.11 12.87
CA ALA A 71 -5.29 7.73 13.36
C ALA A 71 -5.35 6.26 13.81
N CYS A 72 -6.27 5.96 14.70
CA CYS A 72 -6.72 4.60 14.96
C CYS A 72 -7.89 4.27 14.03
N LEU A 73 -7.81 3.12 13.37
CA LEU A 73 -8.84 2.62 12.46
C LEU A 73 -9.44 1.34 13.04
N ASP A 74 -10.73 1.36 13.37
CA ASP A 74 -11.47 0.18 13.81
C ASP A 74 -12.35 -0.31 12.65
N PHE A 75 -12.14 -1.53 12.17
CA PHE A 75 -12.92 -2.16 11.09
C PHE A 75 -13.92 -3.15 11.67
N PHE A 76 -15.21 -2.93 11.41
CA PHE A 76 -16.27 -3.72 12.01
C PHE A 76 -16.63 -4.97 11.18
N PHE A 77 -17.03 -6.04 11.85
CA PHE A 77 -17.69 -7.18 11.21
C PHE A 77 -19.07 -6.79 10.69
N ALA A 78 -19.56 -7.49 9.66
CA ALA A 78 -20.90 -7.33 9.10
C ALA A 78 -22.00 -7.59 10.14
N THR A 79 -21.76 -8.52 11.06
CA THR A 79 -22.64 -8.79 12.21
C THR A 79 -22.74 -7.59 13.17
N ASN A 80 -21.76 -6.68 13.12
CA ASN A 80 -21.72 -5.42 13.85
C ASN A 80 -21.88 -4.21 12.90
N SER A 81 -22.78 -4.32 11.92
CA SER A 81 -23.10 -3.25 10.95
C SER A 81 -22.01 -2.86 9.94
N GLY A 82 -20.85 -3.55 9.94
CA GLY A 82 -19.76 -3.34 9.00
C GLY A 82 -19.19 -1.90 9.00
N GLY A 83 -18.41 -1.56 7.96
CA GLY A 83 -17.78 -0.25 7.86
C GLY A 83 -16.54 -0.07 8.76
N LEU A 84 -16.31 1.17 9.21
CA LEU A 84 -15.17 1.52 10.05
C LEU A 84 -15.39 2.74 10.96
N SER A 85 -14.57 2.88 11.99
CA SER A 85 -14.38 4.12 12.75
C SER A 85 -12.96 4.65 12.60
N ILE A 86 -12.83 5.97 12.63
CA ILE A 86 -11.58 6.72 12.58
C ILE A 86 -11.53 7.58 13.84
N SER A 87 -10.50 7.40 14.65
CA SER A 87 -10.23 8.21 15.83
C SER A 87 -8.81 8.74 15.83
N ASP A 88 -8.58 9.84 16.55
CA ASP A 88 -7.23 10.38 16.76
C ASP A 88 -6.40 9.37 17.57
N ALA A 89 -5.14 9.16 17.15
CA ALA A 89 -4.28 8.17 17.81
C ALA A 89 -3.81 8.58 19.21
N ASP A 90 -3.79 9.88 19.50
CA ASP A 90 -3.22 10.45 20.73
C ASP A 90 -4.29 11.09 21.63
N ARG A 91 -5.51 11.29 21.12
CA ARG A 91 -6.64 11.88 21.84
C ARG A 91 -7.86 10.97 21.81
N GLN A 92 -8.70 11.05 22.84
CA GLN A 92 -10.03 10.42 22.87
C GLN A 92 -11.03 11.19 21.98
N LEU A 93 -10.73 11.31 20.69
CA LEU A 93 -11.55 12.03 19.72
C LEU A 93 -11.88 11.12 18.54
N THR A 94 -13.16 10.75 18.43
CA THR A 94 -13.69 10.10 17.23
C THR A 94 -13.87 11.15 16.12
N LEU A 95 -13.21 10.91 14.98
CA LEU A 95 -13.23 11.80 13.82
C LEU A 95 -14.37 11.46 12.87
N ALA A 96 -14.64 10.16 12.70
CA ALA A 96 -15.76 9.62 11.93
C ALA A 96 -16.12 8.21 12.40
N THR A 97 -17.41 7.88 12.42
CA THR A 97 -17.90 6.49 12.55
C THR A 97 -18.87 6.24 11.42
N LEU A 98 -18.55 5.26 10.59
CA LEU A 98 -19.16 5.03 9.30
C LEU A 98 -19.56 3.56 9.19
N TYR A 99 -20.84 3.32 8.96
CA TYR A 99 -21.41 1.98 8.84
C TYR A 99 -21.66 1.63 7.38
N GLY A 100 -21.64 0.35 7.04
CA GLY A 100 -21.87 -0.09 5.67
C GLY A 100 -21.49 -1.55 5.45
N GLY A 101 -21.05 -1.86 4.22
CA GLY A 101 -20.63 -3.22 3.88
C GLY A 101 -19.39 -3.69 4.66
N GLN A 102 -19.17 -5.00 4.66
CA GLN A 102 -17.94 -5.62 5.13
C GLN A 102 -16.75 -5.15 4.28
N LEU A 103 -15.68 -4.65 4.91
CA LEU A 103 -14.50 -4.09 4.23
C LEU A 103 -13.32 -5.06 4.11
N TYR A 104 -13.43 -6.26 4.69
CA TYR A 104 -12.39 -7.30 4.69
C TYR A 104 -13.01 -8.70 4.77
N THR A 105 -12.32 -9.70 4.25
CA THR A 105 -12.65 -11.12 4.45
C THR A 105 -11.69 -11.73 5.48
N GLY A 106 -11.94 -12.99 5.86
CA GLY A 106 -11.15 -13.68 6.89
C GLY A 106 -11.60 -13.32 8.30
N SER A 107 -10.72 -13.53 9.27
CA SER A 107 -10.99 -13.26 10.68
C SER A 107 -10.45 -11.89 11.09
N GLY A 108 -10.92 -11.34 12.21
CA GLY A 108 -10.35 -10.12 12.78
C GLY A 108 -8.87 -10.26 13.13
N ALA A 109 -8.35 -11.47 13.35
CA ALA A 109 -6.94 -11.73 13.63
C ALA A 109 -6.06 -11.88 12.38
N ALA A 110 -6.67 -12.20 11.25
CA ALA A 110 -6.01 -12.36 9.96
C ALA A 110 -6.92 -11.85 8.83
N PRO A 111 -7.12 -10.52 8.76
CA PRO A 111 -8.00 -9.91 7.77
C PRO A 111 -7.33 -9.85 6.40
N THR A 112 -8.12 -10.01 5.35
CA THR A 112 -7.75 -9.68 3.97
C THR A 112 -8.66 -8.57 3.48
N MET A 113 -8.11 -7.40 3.23
CA MET A 113 -8.87 -6.21 2.84
C MET A 113 -9.52 -6.38 1.45
N VAL A 114 -10.74 -5.88 1.30
CA VAL A 114 -11.48 -5.94 0.02
C VAL A 114 -11.26 -4.66 -0.76
N ARG A 115 -10.98 -4.80 -2.06
CA ARG A 115 -10.82 -3.69 -3.01
C ARG A 115 -12.19 -3.27 -3.56
N GLY A 116 -12.28 -2.03 -4.02
CA GLY A 116 -13.47 -1.51 -4.69
C GLY A 116 -13.99 -0.23 -4.06
N THR A 117 -15.19 0.16 -4.47
CA THR A 117 -15.86 1.37 -4.00
C THR A 117 -16.99 0.98 -3.07
N PHE A 118 -16.98 1.53 -1.86
CA PHE A 118 -17.99 1.24 -0.84
C PHE A 118 -18.76 2.49 -0.49
N THR A 119 -20.08 2.38 -0.39
CA THR A 119 -20.89 3.43 0.22
C THR A 119 -21.04 3.18 1.71
N LEU A 120 -20.67 4.18 2.51
CA LEU A 120 -20.77 4.17 3.96
C LEU A 120 -21.72 5.29 4.42
N ILE A 121 -22.29 5.14 5.61
CA ILE A 121 -23.23 6.10 6.21
C ILE A 121 -22.75 6.46 7.61
N SER A 122 -22.65 7.75 7.92
CA SER A 122 -22.34 8.18 9.29
C SER A 122 -23.54 7.99 10.22
N GLY A 123 -23.39 7.33 11.36
CA GLY A 123 -24.47 7.14 12.34
C GLY A 123 -25.47 6.04 11.96
N SER A 124 -26.38 5.72 12.89
CA SER A 124 -27.17 4.47 12.87
C SER A 124 -28.38 4.43 11.92
N SER A 125 -28.81 5.56 11.34
CA SER A 125 -29.86 5.56 10.30
C SER A 125 -30.06 6.97 9.70
N GLY A 126 -29.78 7.13 8.41
CA GLY A 126 -30.09 8.37 7.66
C GLY A 126 -29.06 9.50 7.77
N GLY A 127 -27.86 9.23 8.30
CA GLY A 127 -26.79 10.22 8.28
C GLY A 127 -26.14 10.39 6.91
N HIS A 128 -25.05 11.14 6.87
CA HIS A 128 -24.38 11.51 5.63
C HIS A 128 -23.73 10.31 4.96
N ARG A 129 -23.83 10.25 3.63
CA ARG A 129 -23.20 9.22 2.81
C ARG A 129 -21.75 9.58 2.51
N TYR A 130 -20.93 8.56 2.45
CA TYR A 130 -19.51 8.63 2.11
C TYR A 130 -19.20 7.57 1.07
N THR A 131 -18.32 7.91 0.14
CA THR A 131 -17.69 6.96 -0.76
C THR A 131 -16.29 6.65 -0.21
N LEU A 132 -16.01 5.36 -0.02
CA LEU A 132 -14.69 4.85 0.29
C LEU A 132 -14.15 4.09 -0.91
N ASP A 133 -13.15 4.65 -1.57
CA ASP A 133 -12.44 4.00 -2.67
C ASP A 133 -11.21 3.28 -2.13
N VAL A 134 -11.13 1.98 -2.40
CA VAL A 134 -10.01 1.10 -2.02
C VAL A 134 -9.33 0.58 -3.28
N THR A 135 -8.15 1.10 -3.55
CA THR A 135 -7.38 0.82 -4.77
C THR A 135 -6.03 0.23 -4.44
N GLU A 136 -5.54 -0.68 -5.28
CA GLU A 136 -4.20 -1.22 -5.12
C GLU A 136 -3.16 -0.18 -5.54
N VAL A 137 -2.14 0.01 -4.71
CA VAL A 137 -0.98 0.80 -5.07
C VAL A 137 -0.11 -0.06 -5.98
N PRO A 138 0.15 0.35 -7.24
CA PRO A 138 1.01 -0.41 -8.12
C PRO A 138 2.40 -0.52 -7.48
N ALA A 139 2.91 -1.76 -7.39
CA ALA A 139 4.29 -2.00 -7.01
C ALA A 139 5.19 -1.30 -8.04
N VAL A 140 5.92 -0.28 -7.61
CA VAL A 140 6.93 0.38 -8.45
C VAL A 140 8.04 -0.66 -8.70
N PRO A 141 8.33 -1.04 -9.96
CA PRO A 141 9.40 -1.99 -10.24
C PRO A 141 10.72 -1.46 -9.69
N GLU A 142 11.38 -2.28 -8.87
CA GLU A 142 12.63 -1.90 -8.24
C GLU A 142 13.72 -1.55 -9.28
N PRO A 143 14.66 -0.64 -8.95
CA PRO A 143 15.67 -0.11 -9.87
C PRO A 143 16.63 -1.14 -10.50
N ALA A 144 16.55 -2.42 -10.12
CA ALA A 144 17.32 -3.49 -10.75
C ALA A 144 17.07 -3.58 -12.27
N ASN A 145 15.85 -3.29 -12.75
CA ASN A 145 15.56 -3.28 -14.19
C ASN A 145 16.27 -2.13 -14.92
N TRP A 146 16.51 -1.01 -14.25
CA TRP A 146 17.24 0.13 -14.82
C TRP A 146 18.74 -0.17 -14.84
N ALA A 147 19.26 -0.78 -13.78
CA ALA A 147 20.65 -1.22 -13.70
C ALA A 147 20.98 -2.24 -14.81
N LEU A 148 20.08 -3.17 -15.12
CA LEU A 148 20.26 -4.13 -16.22
C LEU A 148 20.18 -3.46 -17.61
N MET A 149 19.32 -2.47 -17.82
CA MET A 149 19.29 -1.69 -19.07
C MET A 149 20.58 -0.87 -19.27
N VAL A 150 21.06 -0.19 -18.22
CA VAL A 150 22.29 0.60 -18.27
C VAL A 150 23.52 -0.30 -18.43
N ALA A 151 23.56 -1.44 -17.71
CA ALA A 151 24.64 -2.42 -17.86
C ALA A 151 24.64 -3.05 -19.26
N GLY A 152 23.48 -3.39 -19.82
CA GLY A 152 23.34 -3.90 -21.18
C GLY A 152 23.79 -2.91 -22.25
N GLY A 153 23.45 -1.62 -22.10
CA GLY A 153 23.87 -0.56 -23.03
C GLY A 153 25.39 -0.27 -22.99
N GLY A 154 26.00 -0.32 -21.80
CA GLY A 154 27.44 -0.08 -21.64
C GLY A 154 28.33 -1.16 -22.29
N VAL A 155 27.90 -2.42 -22.27
CA VAL A 155 28.65 -3.54 -22.88
C VAL A 155 28.64 -3.46 -24.42
N ALA A 156 27.54 -3.02 -25.03
CA ALA A 156 27.46 -2.84 -26.49
C ALA A 156 28.35 -1.69 -27.00
N GLY A 157 28.44 -0.59 -26.25
CA GLY A 157 29.28 0.56 -26.61
C GLY A 157 30.78 0.25 -26.61
N VAL A 158 31.25 -0.56 -25.65
CA VAL A 158 32.67 -0.95 -25.55
C VAL A 158 33.08 -1.94 -26.65
N ALA A 159 32.17 -2.80 -27.10
CA ALA A 159 32.44 -3.76 -28.17
C ALA A 159 32.66 -3.07 -29.53
N LEU A 160 31.92 -2.00 -29.83
CA LEU A 160 32.05 -1.25 -31.08
C LEU A 160 33.35 -0.43 -31.17
N LEU A 161 33.89 0.01 -30.03
CA LEU A 161 35.16 0.76 -29.97
C LEU A 161 36.41 -0.12 -30.13
N ARG A 162 36.27 -1.45 -30.05
CA ARG A 162 37.39 -2.40 -30.14
C ARG A 162 37.58 -3.07 -31.49
N SER A 163 36.80 -2.70 -32.52
CA SER A 163 37.02 -3.19 -33.88
C SER A 163 38.42 -2.80 -34.37
N PRO A 164 39.35 -3.75 -34.57
CA PRO A 164 40.67 -3.45 -35.10
C PRO A 164 40.51 -2.98 -36.54
N ARG A 165 41.12 -1.85 -36.89
CA ARG A 165 41.27 -1.45 -38.29
C ARG A 165 42.09 -2.52 -38.99
N VAL A 166 41.44 -3.29 -39.86
CA VAL A 166 42.12 -4.22 -40.79
C VAL A 166 42.96 -3.37 -41.75
N MET A 167 44.27 -3.29 -41.51
CA MET A 167 45.20 -2.73 -42.49
C MET A 167 45.42 -3.75 -43.60
N ALA A 168 44.81 -3.50 -44.76
CA ALA A 168 45.16 -4.18 -46.00
C ALA A 168 46.61 -3.81 -46.36
N ARG A 169 47.49 -4.80 -46.34
CA ARG A 169 48.87 -4.68 -46.81
C ARG A 169 48.90 -5.14 -48.27
N TYR A 170 49.01 -4.20 -49.20
CA TYR A 170 49.29 -4.50 -50.61
C TYR A 170 50.74 -4.95 -50.76
N ALA A 171 50.94 -6.04 -51.50
CA ALA A 171 52.20 -6.44 -52.12
C ALA A 171 51.92 -6.72 -53.59
#